data_AF-A0A1Q7KSW0-F1
#
_entry.id   AF-A0A1Q7KSW0-F1
#
_cell.length_a   1.000
_cell.length_b   1.000
_cell.length_c   1.000
_cell.angle_alpha   90.00
_cell.angle_beta   90.00
_cell.angle_gamma   90.00
#
_symmetry.space_group_name_H-M   'P 1'
#
loop_
_entity.id
_entity.type
_entity.pdbx_description
1 polymer ?
#
loop_
_entity_poly.entity_id
_entity_poly.type
_entity_poly.pdbx_seq_one_letter_code
_entity_poly.pdbx_strand_id
1 'polypeptide(L)' 'MRHILRFLWNATRGHRFAPWRSPYLLWRVETYCGVKMQQIGFLEFWEFVWRERSNLWRFLKWTAEMERHVHPKPKSL' A
#
# COMPACT_ATOMS: atom_id res chain seq x y z
N MET A 1 2.83 4.67 -12.57
CA MET A 1 3.17 3.32 -12.05
C MET A 1 4.45 3.29 -11.20
N ARG A 2 5.56 3.94 -11.58
CA ARG A 2 6.81 3.94 -10.79
C ARG A 2 6.65 4.34 -9.31
N HIS A 3 5.80 5.35 -9.04
CA HIS A 3 5.45 5.83 -7.69
C HIS A 3 4.75 4.77 -6.83
N ILE A 4 3.81 4.04 -7.43
CA ILE A 4 3.09 2.92 -6.78
C ILE A 4 4.06 1.81 -6.39
N LEU A 5 4.95 1.41 -7.32
CA LEU A 5 5.95 0.37 -7.07
C LEU A 5 6.92 0.79 -5.97
N ARG A 6 7.35 2.05 -5.97
CA ARG A 6 8.23 2.60 -4.91
C ARG A 6 7.53 2.63 -3.56
N PHE A 7 6.27 3.04 -3.51
CA PHE A 7 5.48 3.00 -2.29
C PHE A 7 5.36 1.59 -1.73
N LEU A 8 4.95 0.61 -2.57
CA LEU A 8 4.85 -0.79 -2.16
C LEU A 8 6.20 -1.35 -1.69
N TRP A 9 7.28 -1.02 -2.38
CA TRP A 9 8.64 -1.42 -2.02
C TRP A 9 9.11 -0.86 -0.68
N ASN A 10 8.69 0.36 -0.34
CA ASN A 10 8.97 0.98 0.94
C ASN A 10 8.05 0.44 2.04
N ALA A 11 6.76 0.22 1.74
CA ALA A 11 5.77 -0.30 2.69
C ALA A 11 6.02 -1.77 3.07
N THR A 12 6.64 -2.54 2.18
CA THR A 12 7.07 -3.93 2.42
C THR A 12 8.55 -4.04 2.79
N ARG A 13 9.24 -2.92 3.08
CA ARG A 13 10.66 -2.95 3.46
C ARG A 13 10.86 -3.82 4.71
N GLY A 14 11.83 -4.74 4.64
CA GLY A 14 12.07 -5.77 5.67
C GLY A 14 11.22 -7.04 5.55
N HIS A 15 10.14 -7.00 4.77
CA HIS A 15 9.19 -8.09 4.61
C HIS A 15 8.78 -8.29 3.14
N ARG A 16 9.69 -8.01 2.20
CA ARG A 16 9.39 -7.96 0.75
C ARG A 16 8.87 -9.29 0.19
N PHE A 17 9.36 -10.40 0.73
CA PHE A 17 8.96 -11.75 0.36
C PHE A 17 7.75 -12.27 1.15
N ALA A 18 7.37 -11.57 2.22
CA ALA A 18 6.25 -11.93 3.09
C ALA A 18 5.47 -10.68 3.50
N PRO A 19 4.78 -9.99 2.56
CA PRO A 19 4.08 -8.73 2.83
C PRO A 19 3.03 -8.84 3.94
N TRP A 20 2.41 -10.02 4.12
CA TRP A 20 1.49 -10.33 5.22
C TRP A 20 2.16 -10.32 6.61
N ARG A 21 3.49 -10.25 6.69
CA ARG A 21 4.23 -10.08 7.95
C ARG A 21 4.66 -8.63 8.19
N SER A 22 4.45 -7.71 7.25
CA SER A 22 4.83 -6.31 7.41
C SER A 22 3.83 -5.58 8.31
N PRO A 23 4.20 -5.18 9.54
CA PRO A 23 3.27 -4.48 10.44
C PRO A 23 2.82 -3.14 9.86
N TYR A 24 3.70 -2.45 9.13
CA TYR A 24 3.39 -1.17 8.51
C TYR A 24 2.36 -1.31 7.38
N LEU A 25 2.53 -2.31 6.51
CA LEU A 25 1.60 -2.54 5.40
C LEU A 25 0.22 -2.91 5.94
N LEU A 26 0.19 -3.82 6.91
CA LEU A 26 -1.04 -4.25 7.55
C LEU A 26 -1.77 -3.06 8.21
N TRP A 27 -1.04 -2.15 8.87
CA TRP A 27 -1.62 -0.98 9.54
C TRP A 27 -2.22 0.03 8.56
N ARG A 28 -1.55 0.21 7.42
CA ARG A 28 -2.11 0.99 6.32
C ARG A 28 -3.41 0.37 5.83
N VAL A 29 -3.45 -0.94 5.64
CA VAL A 29 -4.64 -1.67 5.21
C VAL A 29 -5.79 -1.53 6.22
N GLU A 30 -5.52 -1.68 7.52
CA GLU A 30 -6.51 -1.48 8.59
C GLU A 30 -7.13 -0.09 8.57
N THR A 31 -6.29 0.95 8.38
CA THR A 31 -6.75 2.33 8.36
C THR A 31 -7.68 2.63 7.17
N TYR A 32 -7.39 2.06 6.00
CA TYR A 32 -8.18 2.34 4.79
C TYR A 32 -9.41 1.45 4.64
N CYS A 33 -9.35 0.21 5.10
CA CYS A 33 -10.43 -0.78 4.91
C CYS A 33 -11.23 -1.06 6.19
N GLY A 34 -10.77 -0.62 7.37
CA GLY A 34 -11.45 -0.82 8.65
C GLY A 34 -11.45 -2.29 9.14
N VAL A 35 -10.64 -3.16 8.54
CA VAL A 35 -10.54 -4.59 8.88
C VAL A 35 -9.43 -4.79 9.89
N LYS A 36 -9.72 -5.48 11.01
CA LYS A 36 -8.75 -5.75 12.07
C LYS A 36 -7.58 -6.63 11.60
N MET A 37 -6.35 -6.18 11.83
CA MET A 37 -5.13 -6.87 11.38
C MET A 37 -4.81 -8.19 12.07
N GLN A 38 -5.33 -8.41 13.28
CA GLN A 38 -4.86 -9.48 14.16
C GLN A 38 -5.21 -10.90 13.67
N GLN A 39 -6.01 -11.03 12.60
CA GLN A 39 -6.40 -12.32 12.02
C GLN A 39 -5.86 -12.55 10.60
N ILE A 40 -5.02 -11.64 10.08
CA ILE A 40 -4.56 -11.73 8.69
C ILE A 40 -3.37 -12.69 8.60
N GLY A 41 -3.65 -13.96 8.32
CA GLY A 41 -2.67 -14.97 7.91
C GLY A 41 -2.30 -14.85 6.42
N PHE A 42 -1.59 -15.86 5.89
CA PHE A 42 -1.17 -15.88 4.49
C PHE A 42 -2.35 -15.94 3.51
N LEU A 43 -3.33 -16.81 3.78
CA LEU A 43 -4.49 -17.02 2.92
C LEU A 43 -5.44 -15.82 3.01
N GLU A 44 -5.72 -15.37 4.23
CA GLU A 44 -6.57 -14.24 4.53
C GLU A 44 -6.03 -12.95 3.91
N PHE A 45 -4.70 -12.77 3.93
CA PHE A 45 -4.06 -11.65 3.24
C PHE A 45 -4.33 -11.68 1.74
N TRP A 46 -4.15 -12.84 1.08
CA TRP A 46 -4.34 -12.94 -0.36
C TRP A 46 -5.80 -12.84 -0.77
N GLU A 47 -6.71 -13.45 -0.01
CA GLU A 47 -8.15 -13.30 -0.20
C GLU A 47 -8.58 -11.84 -0.05
N PHE A 48 -8.08 -11.16 0.98
CA PHE A 48 -8.32 -9.74 1.20
C PHE A 48 -7.80 -8.89 0.04
N VAL A 49 -6.56 -9.10 -0.38
CA VAL A 49 -5.95 -8.35 -1.50
C VAL A 49 -6.76 -8.55 -2.78
N TRP A 50 -7.27 -9.76 -3.01
CA TRP A 50 -8.10 -10.05 -4.17
C TRP A 50 -9.49 -9.41 -4.07
N ARG A 51 -10.16 -9.53 -2.93
CA ARG A 51 -11.49 -8.95 -2.67
C ARG A 51 -11.49 -7.43 -2.75
N GLU A 52 -10.52 -6.80 -2.07
CA GLU A 52 -10.39 -5.35 -1.98
C GLU A 52 -9.53 -4.76 -3.11
N ARG A 53 -9.18 -5.54 -4.13
CA ARG A 53 -8.26 -5.10 -5.21
C ARG A 53 -8.66 -3.75 -5.80
N SER A 54 -9.96 -3.51 -6.01
CA SER A 54 -10.46 -2.26 -6.57
C SER A 54 -10.21 -1.06 -5.65
N ASN A 55 -10.42 -1.23 -4.35
CA ASN A 55 -10.17 -0.21 -3.34
C ASN A 55 -8.67 0.04 -3.15
N LEU A 56 -7.86 -1.02 -3.10
CA LEU A 56 -6.40 -0.92 -3.06
C LEU A 56 -5.85 -0.21 -4.31
N TRP A 57 -6.37 -0.51 -5.50
CA TRP A 57 -5.99 0.18 -6.73
C TRP A 57 -6.32 1.67 -6.69
N ARG A 58 -7.50 2.03 -6.19
CA ARG A 58 -7.90 3.44 -6.00
C ARG A 58 -6.99 4.14 -4.99
N PHE A 59 -6.68 3.50 -3.87
CA PHE A 59 -5.76 4.00 -2.85
C PHE A 59 -4.34 4.21 -3.41
N LEU A 60 -3.80 3.24 -4.14
CA LEU A 60 -2.46 3.34 -4.74
C LEU A 60 -2.40 4.44 -5.81
N LYS A 61 -3.47 4.61 -6.60
CA LYS A 61 -3.57 5.70 -7.58
C LYS A 61 -3.58 7.06 -6.89
N TRP A 62 -4.38 7.22 -5.85
CA TRP A 62 -4.42 8.43 -5.03
C TRP A 62 -3.07 8.71 -4.35
N THR A 63 -2.40 7.69 -3.81
CA THR A 63 -1.08 7.84 -3.20
C THR A 63 -0.04 8.32 -4.22
N ALA A 64 -0.09 7.80 -5.44
CA ALA A 64 0.80 8.24 -6.52
C ALA A 64 0.52 9.68 -6.98
N GLU A 65 -0.72 10.14 -6.86
CA GLU A 65 -1.10 11.53 -7.10
C GLU A 65 -0.58 12.43 -5.97
N MET A 66 -0.75 12.03 -4.71
CA MET A 66 -0.19 12.72 -3.54
C MET A 66 1.33 12.87 -3.61
N GLU A 67 2.08 11.84 -4.04
CA GLU A 67 3.55 11.93 -4.18
C GLU A 67 3.96 13.03 -5.19
N ARG A 68 3.13 13.31 -6.21
CA ARG A 68 3.36 14.43 -7.14
C ARG A 68 3.10 15.79 -6.49
N HIS A 69 2.16 15.87 -5.55
CA HIS A 69 1.88 17.08 -4.81
C HIS A 69 2.94 17.37 -3.73
N VAL A 70 3.45 16.33 -3.06
CA VAL A 70 4.46 16.45 -1.99
C VAL A 70 5.86 16.76 -2.55
N HIS A 71 6.19 16.21 -3.72
CA HIS A 71 7.41 16.56 -4.45
C HIS A 71 7.05 17.34 -5.72
N PRO A 72 6.65 18.62 -5.60
CA PRO A 72 6.46 19.44 -6.78
C PRO A 72 7.80 19.45 -7.53
N LYS A 73 7.78 19.04 -8.81
CA LYS A 73 8.96 19.24 -9.66
C LYS A 73 9.35 20.70 -9.55
N PRO A 74 10.62 21.04 -9.27
CA PRO A 74 11.04 22.43 -9.33
C PRO A 74 10.66 22.94 -10.72
N LYS A 75 9.87 24.03 -10.77
CA LYS A 75 9.67 24.77 -12.01
C LYS A 75 11.08 25.12 -12.49
N SER A 76 11.49 24.56 -13.63
CA SER A 76 12.68 25.01 -14.32
C SER A 76 12.40 26.47 -14.71
N LEU A 77 12.97 27.39 -13.94
CA LEU A 77 13.25 28.76 -14.36
C LEU A 77 14.54 28.73 -15.18
#